data_AF-A0A2R6ENY8-F1
#
_entry.id   AF-A0A2R6ENY8-F1
#
_cell.length_a   1.000
_cell.length_b   1.000
_cell.length_c   1.000
_cell.angle_alpha   90.00
_cell.angle_beta   90.00
_cell.angle_gamma   90.00
#
_symmetry.space_group_name_H-M   'P 1'
#
loop_
_entity.id
_entity.type
_entity.pdbx_description
1 polymer ?
#
loop_
_entity_poly.entity_id
_entity_poly.type
_entity_poly.pdbx_seq_one_letter_code
_entity_poly.pdbx_strand_id
1 'polypeptide(L)'
;MNIDNHALKDKDTEEIVSVLIDHVSKSDEEVQREREEGSRTTELKVFVAENKGFELGTLSQEIQKLAESEDTTKHVDSFITEHNFVEERLNKKVSYVEIHTPNYERTDQFVFLDNADYLKVLTAERRDWTKKTVENLLRYVPDLDRLFLSSEDLRDIVTGLPKTTISGFTAKYHSYHTDKRVTIQFHGGTESDLQKVEEVFGARPTRLEFDQANSPTKAIHSSVDRQGYFKLTRVRRGSEQKGVETLQQIFHDYEEHDREHFEVEFTPRRIPLKSGFTIEGFTTLQLIEKEEDGDDKTPSEKLKGEILERKRRYDYTVWEPGNYLVFDKEHNEPFEIGIEDRDLVVYAKPATTSVTLRDFCNLILEEFNSTYGVEKTSNLLRA
;
A
#
# COMPACT_ATOMS: atom_id res chain seq x y z
N MET A 1 -3.19 -7.91 -21.35
CA MET A 1 -2.17 -7.07 -22.03
C MET A 1 -1.50 -7.93 -23.10
N ASN A 2 -0.82 -7.37 -24.10
CA ASN A 2 0.02 -8.19 -25.00
C ASN A 2 1.34 -7.46 -25.22
N ILE A 3 2.18 -7.43 -24.18
CA ILE A 3 3.55 -6.95 -24.28
C ILE A 3 4.39 -8.04 -24.92
N ASP A 4 5.11 -7.70 -25.97
CA ASP A 4 6.18 -8.55 -26.49
C ASP A 4 7.43 -8.41 -25.58
N ASN A 5 7.65 -9.38 -24.70
CA ASN A 5 8.81 -9.42 -23.78
C ASN A 5 10.14 -9.42 -24.54
N HIS A 6 10.22 -10.03 -25.73
CA HIS A 6 11.42 -10.03 -26.56
C HIS A 6 11.76 -8.61 -27.04
N ALA A 7 10.75 -7.78 -27.29
CA ALA A 7 10.93 -6.38 -27.66
C ALA A 7 11.35 -5.47 -26.48
N LEU A 8 11.24 -5.96 -25.24
CA LEU A 8 11.66 -5.25 -24.02
C LEU A 8 13.01 -5.71 -23.46
N LYS A 9 13.53 -6.84 -23.95
CA LYS A 9 14.77 -7.43 -23.46
C LYS A 9 15.96 -6.48 -23.63
N ASP A 10 16.81 -6.40 -22.60
CA ASP A 10 18.02 -5.57 -22.53
C ASP A 10 17.80 -4.05 -22.63
N LYS A 11 16.55 -3.57 -22.76
CA LYS A 11 16.21 -2.15 -22.65
C LYS A 11 16.41 -1.66 -21.23
N ASP A 12 16.64 -0.37 -21.05
CA ASP A 12 16.67 0.22 -19.72
C ASP A 12 15.26 0.35 -19.12
N THR A 13 15.21 0.64 -17.81
CA THR A 13 13.95 0.76 -17.08
C THR A 13 13.06 1.89 -17.61
N GLU A 14 13.64 3.01 -18.03
CA GLU A 14 12.87 4.19 -18.49
C GLU A 14 12.24 3.91 -19.86
N GLU A 15 12.96 3.27 -20.77
CA GLU A 15 12.46 2.80 -22.06
C GLU A 15 11.30 1.81 -21.88
N ILE A 16 11.43 0.84 -20.96
CA ILE A 16 10.36 -0.12 -20.67
C ILE A 16 9.11 0.59 -20.14
N VAL A 17 9.27 1.50 -19.17
CA VAL A 17 8.17 2.30 -18.62
C VAL A 17 7.50 3.15 -19.70
N SER A 18 8.29 3.76 -20.59
CA SER A 18 7.80 4.56 -21.70
C SER A 18 6.91 3.74 -22.66
N VAL A 19 7.30 2.51 -22.99
CA VAL A 19 6.48 1.59 -23.80
C VAL A 19 5.14 1.28 -23.14
N LEU A 20 5.13 1.09 -21.81
CA LEU A 20 3.90 0.82 -21.06
C LEU A 20 2.98 2.04 -21.02
N ILE A 21 3.53 3.25 -20.93
CA ILE A 21 2.78 4.50 -20.95
C ILE A 21 2.22 4.77 -22.34
N ASP A 22 3.00 4.54 -23.40
CA ASP A 22 2.53 4.66 -24.78
C ASP A 22 1.34 3.72 -25.03
N HIS A 23 1.38 2.49 -24.53
CA HIS A 23 0.30 1.52 -24.62
C HIS A 23 -1.04 2.00 -24.01
N VAL A 24 -0.99 2.89 -23.02
CA VAL A 24 -2.20 3.44 -22.36
C VAL A 24 -2.48 4.90 -22.75
N SER A 25 -1.70 5.45 -23.68
CA SER A 25 -1.84 6.81 -24.16
C SER A 25 -2.92 6.91 -25.24
N LYS A 26 -3.78 7.93 -25.13
CA LYS A 26 -5.01 8.05 -25.91
C LYS A 26 -5.11 9.42 -26.58
N SER A 27 -5.61 9.41 -27.79
CA SER A 27 -6.07 10.59 -28.50
C SER A 27 -7.39 11.11 -27.91
N ASP A 28 -7.71 12.39 -28.15
CA ASP A 28 -8.96 12.98 -27.67
C ASP A 28 -10.19 12.28 -28.30
N GLU A 29 -10.07 11.76 -29.52
CA GLU A 29 -11.13 11.01 -30.22
C GLU A 29 -11.38 9.63 -29.60
N GLU A 30 -10.33 8.92 -29.18
CA GLU A 30 -10.47 7.66 -28.43
C GLU A 30 -11.15 7.91 -27.07
N VAL A 31 -10.77 8.99 -26.39
CA VAL A 31 -11.36 9.37 -25.09
C VAL A 31 -12.83 9.74 -25.23
N GLN A 32 -13.19 10.47 -26.29
CA GLN A 32 -14.58 10.86 -26.53
C GLN A 32 -15.43 9.64 -26.88
N ARG A 33 -14.92 8.73 -27.72
CA ARG A 33 -15.59 7.46 -28.01
C ARG A 33 -15.77 6.60 -26.76
N GLU A 34 -14.75 6.49 -25.91
CA GLU A 34 -14.87 5.75 -24.64
C GLU A 34 -15.98 6.30 -23.73
N ARG A 35 -16.14 7.63 -23.69
CA ARG A 35 -17.21 8.29 -22.93
C ARG A 35 -18.60 8.07 -23.52
N GLU A 36 -18.73 8.14 -24.84
CA GLU A 36 -20.02 8.01 -25.54
C GLU A 36 -20.50 6.56 -25.62
N GLU A 37 -19.57 5.62 -25.84
CA GLU A 37 -19.86 4.20 -26.02
C GLU A 37 -19.82 3.42 -24.69
N GLY A 38 -19.33 4.04 -23.60
CA GLY A 38 -19.11 3.38 -22.31
C GLY A 38 -18.11 2.22 -22.41
N SER A 39 -17.20 2.27 -23.38
CA SER A 39 -16.26 1.19 -23.67
C SER A 39 -15.15 1.11 -22.62
N ARG A 40 -14.50 -0.06 -22.54
CA ARG A 40 -13.50 -0.34 -21.49
C ARG A 40 -12.22 0.44 -21.75
N THR A 41 -11.86 1.33 -20.82
CA THR A 41 -10.60 2.08 -20.80
C THR A 41 -9.44 1.15 -20.43
N THR A 42 -8.44 1.02 -21.33
CA THR A 42 -7.12 0.47 -20.95
C THR A 42 -6.42 1.47 -20.02
N GLU A 43 -5.92 0.99 -18.88
CA GLU A 43 -5.31 1.80 -17.82
C GLU A 43 -4.04 1.12 -17.33
N LEU A 44 -2.98 1.90 -17.06
CA LEU A 44 -1.76 1.38 -16.45
C LEU A 44 -1.94 1.40 -14.93
N LYS A 45 -1.72 0.25 -14.32
CA LYS A 45 -1.88 -0.01 -12.89
C LYS A 45 -0.51 -0.27 -12.31
N VAL A 46 -0.26 0.32 -11.17
CA VAL A 46 1.00 0.13 -10.47
C VAL A 46 0.75 -0.21 -9.02
N PHE A 47 1.51 -1.18 -8.54
CA PHE A 47 1.56 -1.62 -7.16
C PHE A 47 2.97 -1.36 -6.65
N VAL A 48 3.09 -0.80 -5.47
CA VAL A 48 4.36 -0.63 -4.78
C VAL A 48 4.31 -1.46 -3.51
N ALA A 49 5.39 -2.21 -3.28
CA ALA A 49 5.59 -3.03 -2.09
C ALA A 49 6.99 -2.77 -1.53
N GLU A 50 7.12 -2.76 -0.22
CA GLU A 50 8.42 -2.84 0.46
C GLU A 50 9.04 -4.20 0.13
N ASN A 51 10.32 -4.20 -0.19
CA ASN A 51 11.10 -5.38 -0.53
C ASN A 51 12.08 -5.68 0.61
N LYS A 52 11.90 -6.84 1.26
CA LYS A 52 12.69 -7.28 2.42
C LYS A 52 13.71 -8.37 2.10
N GLY A 53 13.97 -8.60 0.80
CA GLY A 53 14.93 -9.61 0.35
C GLY A 53 14.50 -10.39 -0.89
N PHE A 54 13.36 -10.04 -1.49
CA PHE A 54 12.93 -10.61 -2.76
C PHE A 54 13.88 -10.16 -3.87
N GLU A 55 14.53 -11.12 -4.52
CA GLU A 55 15.37 -10.87 -5.67
C GLU A 55 14.61 -11.19 -6.96
N LEU A 56 14.66 -10.30 -7.94
CA LEU A 56 14.15 -10.62 -9.28
C LEU A 56 14.76 -11.93 -9.78
N GLY A 57 14.04 -12.79 -10.46
CA GLY A 57 14.47 -14.10 -10.97
C GLY A 57 14.37 -15.24 -9.97
N THR A 58 13.96 -14.98 -8.72
CA THR A 58 13.76 -16.03 -7.71
C THR A 58 12.28 -16.37 -7.48
N LEU A 59 11.34 -15.78 -8.23
CA LEU A 59 9.90 -15.97 -8.02
C LEU A 59 9.50 -17.44 -7.93
N SER A 60 9.96 -18.28 -8.87
CA SER A 60 9.65 -19.72 -8.85
C SER A 60 10.18 -20.43 -7.60
N GLN A 61 11.33 -19.99 -7.07
CA GLN A 61 11.91 -20.56 -5.86
C GLN A 61 11.10 -20.15 -4.63
N GLU A 62 10.69 -18.87 -4.53
CA GLU A 62 9.85 -18.40 -3.42
C GLU A 62 8.49 -19.08 -3.41
N ILE A 63 7.85 -19.25 -4.58
CA ILE A 63 6.60 -20.02 -4.69
C ILE A 63 6.79 -21.48 -4.27
N GLN A 64 7.91 -22.12 -4.65
CA GLN A 64 8.20 -23.48 -4.23
C GLN A 64 8.39 -23.61 -2.72
N LYS A 65 9.13 -22.68 -2.08
CA LYS A 65 9.29 -22.66 -0.62
C LYS A 65 7.94 -22.53 0.09
N LEU A 66 7.04 -21.68 -0.41
CA LEU A 66 5.70 -21.53 0.13
C LEU A 66 4.86 -22.81 -0.04
N ALA A 67 4.98 -23.49 -1.17
CA ALA A 67 4.27 -24.76 -1.40
C ALA A 67 4.77 -25.91 -0.51
N GLU A 68 6.05 -25.90 -0.14
CA GLU A 68 6.69 -26.94 0.68
C GLU A 68 6.61 -26.67 2.19
N SER A 69 6.24 -25.45 2.61
CA SER A 69 6.17 -25.07 4.01
C SER A 69 4.93 -25.65 4.71
N GLU A 70 5.14 -26.27 5.89
CA GLU A 70 4.06 -26.83 6.73
C GLU A 70 3.21 -25.74 7.40
N ASP A 71 3.74 -24.52 7.53
CA ASP A 71 3.06 -23.37 8.16
C ASP A 71 2.19 -22.56 7.17
N THR A 72 2.14 -22.98 5.90
CA THR A 72 1.41 -22.28 4.85
C THR A 72 -0.10 -22.33 5.10
N THR A 73 -0.73 -21.14 5.13
CA THR A 73 -2.19 -21.07 5.30
C THR A 73 -2.93 -21.66 4.10
N LYS A 74 -4.14 -22.18 4.34
CA LYS A 74 -5.01 -22.71 3.28
C LYS A 74 -5.25 -21.72 2.12
N HIS A 75 -5.27 -20.42 2.41
CA HIS A 75 -5.46 -19.39 1.37
C HIS A 75 -4.26 -19.28 0.44
N VAL A 76 -3.04 -19.37 0.98
CA VAL A 76 -1.79 -19.37 0.21
C VAL A 76 -1.68 -20.65 -0.62
N ASP A 77 -1.96 -21.80 -0.01
CA ASP A 77 -1.96 -23.10 -0.68
C ASP A 77 -2.96 -23.15 -1.87
N SER A 78 -4.20 -22.68 -1.66
CA SER A 78 -5.17 -22.51 -2.75
C SER A 78 -4.64 -21.60 -3.86
N PHE A 79 -4.05 -20.46 -3.51
CA PHE A 79 -3.54 -19.52 -4.51
C PHE A 79 -2.43 -20.11 -5.37
N ILE A 80 -1.46 -20.79 -4.74
CA ILE A 80 -0.34 -21.43 -5.44
C ILE A 80 -0.84 -22.57 -6.32
N THR A 81 -1.79 -23.37 -5.84
CA THR A 81 -2.34 -24.50 -6.61
C THR A 81 -3.17 -24.04 -7.82
N GLU A 82 -3.82 -22.87 -7.74
CA GLU A 82 -4.66 -22.32 -8.80
C GLU A 82 -3.87 -21.63 -9.93
N HIS A 83 -2.57 -21.36 -9.74
CA HIS A 83 -1.78 -20.51 -10.63
C HIS A 83 -0.41 -21.12 -10.98
N ASN A 84 0.04 -20.88 -12.20
CA ASN A 84 1.42 -21.11 -12.61
C ASN A 84 2.14 -19.77 -12.76
N PHE A 85 3.39 -19.71 -12.31
CA PHE A 85 4.19 -18.49 -12.28
C PHE A 85 5.41 -18.64 -13.18
N VAL A 86 5.63 -17.68 -14.07
CA VAL A 86 6.82 -17.62 -14.92
C VAL A 86 7.45 -16.25 -14.77
N GLU A 87 8.77 -16.21 -14.60
CA GLU A 87 9.54 -14.98 -14.55
C GLU A 87 10.69 -15.03 -15.56
N GLU A 88 10.79 -14.00 -16.39
CA GLU A 88 11.94 -13.76 -17.27
C GLU A 88 12.59 -12.43 -16.88
N ARG A 89 13.86 -12.48 -16.46
CA ARG A 89 14.66 -11.25 -16.27
C ARG A 89 14.88 -10.57 -17.63
N LEU A 90 14.41 -9.34 -17.76
CA LEU A 90 14.62 -8.50 -18.96
C LEU A 90 15.95 -7.74 -18.88
N ASN A 91 16.33 -7.30 -17.68
CA ASN A 91 17.62 -6.69 -17.37
C ASN A 91 17.94 -6.85 -15.86
N LYS A 92 18.92 -6.11 -15.32
CA LYS A 92 19.33 -6.20 -13.90
C LYS A 92 18.28 -5.74 -12.89
N LYS A 93 17.38 -4.82 -13.29
CA LYS A 93 16.38 -4.17 -12.43
C LYS A 93 14.95 -4.47 -12.87
N VAL A 94 14.76 -5.26 -13.92
CA VAL A 94 13.44 -5.50 -14.51
C VAL A 94 13.25 -6.97 -14.84
N SER A 95 12.12 -7.51 -14.37
CA SER A 95 11.61 -8.81 -14.76
C SER A 95 10.24 -8.68 -15.41
N TYR A 96 9.99 -9.54 -16.38
CA TYR A 96 8.67 -9.81 -16.91
C TYR A 96 8.09 -11.03 -16.21
N VAL A 97 6.87 -10.89 -15.70
CA VAL A 97 6.21 -11.95 -14.91
C VAL A 97 4.87 -12.28 -15.54
N GLU A 98 4.63 -13.57 -15.73
CA GLU A 98 3.35 -14.11 -16.16
C GLU A 98 2.74 -14.96 -15.05
N ILE A 99 1.46 -14.73 -14.78
CA ILE A 99 0.67 -15.55 -13.87
C ILE A 99 -0.45 -16.19 -14.70
N HIS A 100 -0.34 -17.50 -14.91
CA HIS A 100 -1.31 -18.26 -15.68
C HIS A 100 -2.33 -18.92 -14.74
N THR A 101 -3.63 -18.70 -14.97
CA THR A 101 -4.73 -19.36 -14.27
C THR A 101 -5.37 -20.42 -15.19
N PRO A 102 -5.01 -21.72 -15.08
CA PRO A 102 -5.46 -22.76 -16.01
C PRO A 102 -6.97 -22.91 -16.12
N ASN A 103 -7.68 -22.81 -15.00
CA ASN A 103 -9.14 -22.96 -14.94
C ASN A 103 -9.91 -21.95 -15.81
N TYR A 104 -9.26 -20.85 -16.20
CA TYR A 104 -9.85 -19.81 -17.04
C TYR A 104 -9.07 -19.60 -18.35
N GLU A 105 -8.08 -20.46 -18.65
CA GLU A 105 -7.16 -20.33 -19.80
C GLU A 105 -6.64 -18.89 -19.97
N ARG A 106 -6.30 -18.24 -18.84
CA ARG A 106 -5.93 -16.83 -18.79
C ARG A 106 -4.48 -16.68 -18.33
N THR A 107 -3.73 -15.81 -19.00
CA THR A 107 -2.41 -15.36 -18.56
C THR A 107 -2.46 -13.86 -18.30
N ASP A 108 -2.12 -13.47 -17.07
CA ASP A 108 -2.00 -12.07 -16.67
C ASP A 108 -0.52 -11.66 -16.71
N GLN A 109 -0.22 -10.51 -17.31
CA GLN A 109 1.15 -10.05 -17.56
C GLN A 109 1.53 -8.86 -16.66
N PHE A 110 2.74 -8.91 -16.11
CA PHE A 110 3.26 -7.91 -15.18
C PHE A 110 4.72 -7.58 -15.49
N VAL A 111 5.13 -6.36 -15.18
CA VAL A 111 6.53 -5.91 -15.23
C VAL A 111 6.95 -5.53 -13.82
N PHE A 112 7.93 -6.24 -13.28
CA PHE A 112 8.49 -6.04 -11.95
C PHE A 112 9.73 -5.16 -12.08
N LEU A 113 9.77 -4.04 -11.37
CA LEU A 113 10.90 -3.13 -11.29
C LEU A 113 11.46 -3.18 -9.88
N ASP A 114 12.71 -3.61 -9.77
CA ASP A 114 13.44 -3.62 -8.51
C ASP A 114 14.10 -2.26 -8.25
N ASN A 115 13.85 -1.73 -7.05
CA ASN A 115 14.47 -0.52 -6.54
C ASN A 115 15.02 -0.75 -5.12
N ALA A 116 15.80 -1.83 -4.95
CA ALA A 116 16.43 -2.21 -3.68
C ALA A 116 15.39 -2.49 -2.58
N ASP A 117 15.03 -1.47 -1.80
CA ASP A 117 14.10 -1.59 -0.66
C ASP A 117 12.63 -1.65 -1.09
N TYR A 118 12.33 -1.49 -2.38
CA TYR A 118 10.97 -1.51 -2.91
C TYR A 118 10.86 -2.26 -4.24
N LEU A 119 9.75 -2.97 -4.42
CA LEU A 119 9.33 -3.58 -5.66
C LEU A 119 8.14 -2.80 -6.25
N LYS A 120 8.26 -2.37 -7.51
CA LYS A 120 7.15 -1.80 -8.27
C LYS A 120 6.65 -2.81 -9.30
N VAL A 121 5.34 -3.02 -9.36
CA VAL A 121 4.73 -3.90 -10.35
C VAL A 121 3.78 -3.13 -11.25
N LEU A 122 4.06 -3.12 -12.55
CA LEU A 122 3.29 -2.42 -13.57
C LEU A 122 2.48 -3.42 -14.40
N THR A 123 1.23 -3.07 -14.73
CA THR A 123 0.38 -3.90 -15.59
C THR A 123 -0.77 -3.12 -16.22
N ALA A 124 -1.24 -3.55 -17.39
CA ALA A 124 -2.50 -3.09 -17.98
C ALA A 124 -3.67 -4.06 -17.74
N GLU A 125 -3.46 -5.15 -16.97
CA GLU A 125 -4.50 -6.15 -16.74
C GLU A 125 -5.72 -5.60 -15.98
N ARG A 126 -6.84 -6.30 -16.08
CA ARG A 126 -8.10 -5.85 -15.48
C ARG A 126 -8.01 -5.92 -13.95
N ARG A 127 -8.56 -4.91 -13.26
CA ARG A 127 -8.50 -4.80 -11.78
C ARG A 127 -9.07 -6.03 -11.06
N ASP A 128 -10.11 -6.67 -11.60
CA ASP A 128 -10.67 -7.88 -11.00
C ASP A 128 -9.73 -9.08 -11.11
N TRP A 129 -8.82 -9.07 -12.08
CA TRP A 129 -7.78 -10.10 -12.24
C TRP A 129 -6.57 -9.78 -11.40
N THR A 130 -6.13 -8.52 -11.32
CA THR A 130 -4.98 -8.14 -10.47
C THR A 130 -5.23 -8.54 -9.02
N LYS A 131 -6.45 -8.32 -8.51
CA LYS A 131 -6.91 -8.73 -7.16
C LYS A 131 -6.73 -10.22 -6.86
N LYS A 132 -6.80 -11.06 -7.89
CA LYS A 132 -6.70 -12.52 -7.78
C LYS A 132 -5.28 -13.03 -8.04
N THR A 133 -4.41 -12.19 -8.60
CA THR A 133 -3.06 -12.56 -9.07
C THR A 133 -2.00 -11.75 -8.34
N VAL A 134 -1.42 -10.71 -8.95
CA VAL A 134 -0.31 -9.92 -8.37
C VAL A 134 -0.61 -9.39 -6.98
N GLU A 135 -1.85 -9.01 -6.71
CA GLU A 135 -2.23 -8.50 -5.40
C GLU A 135 -2.22 -9.54 -4.29
N ASN A 136 -2.50 -10.80 -4.63
CA ASN A 136 -2.35 -11.93 -3.71
C ASN A 136 -0.87 -12.34 -3.63
N LEU A 137 -0.14 -12.29 -4.76
CA LEU A 137 1.30 -12.57 -4.77
C LEU A 137 2.06 -11.63 -3.82
N LEU A 138 1.85 -10.31 -3.93
CA LEU A 138 2.46 -9.30 -3.04
C LEU A 138 2.04 -9.45 -1.57
N ARG A 139 0.97 -10.21 -1.28
CA ARG A 139 0.50 -10.47 0.09
C ARG A 139 1.07 -11.77 0.66
N TYR A 140 1.38 -12.73 -0.20
CA TYR A 140 1.70 -14.09 0.21
C TYR A 140 3.19 -14.41 0.11
N VAL A 141 3.96 -13.65 -0.68
CA VAL A 141 5.42 -13.73 -0.67
C VAL A 141 5.95 -13.02 0.58
N PRO A 142 6.60 -13.72 1.53
CA PRO A 142 6.98 -13.14 2.83
C PRO A 142 7.96 -11.97 2.74
N ASP A 143 8.79 -11.95 1.69
CA ASP A 143 9.79 -10.90 1.47
C ASP A 143 9.21 -9.64 0.80
N LEU A 144 7.89 -9.60 0.57
CA LEU A 144 7.18 -8.47 -0.01
C LEU A 144 6.07 -8.02 0.93
N ASP A 145 5.97 -6.72 1.15
CA ASP A 145 4.87 -6.16 1.94
C ASP A 145 4.23 -4.97 1.25
N ARG A 146 2.91 -4.87 1.33
CA ARG A 146 2.19 -3.75 0.74
C ARG A 146 2.45 -2.49 1.52
N LEU A 147 2.61 -1.39 0.80
CA LEU A 147 2.68 -0.09 1.45
C LEU A 147 1.34 0.27 2.07
N PHE A 148 1.42 1.07 3.12
CA PHE A 148 0.29 1.74 3.71
C PHE A 148 0.62 3.22 3.84
N LEU A 149 -0.28 4.08 3.36
CA LEU A 149 -0.12 5.52 3.39
C LEU A 149 -1.35 6.14 4.05
N SER A 150 -1.14 7.17 4.86
CA SER A 150 -2.23 7.93 5.46
C SER A 150 -2.98 8.75 4.39
N SER A 151 -4.15 9.27 4.74
CA SER A 151 -4.86 10.21 3.87
C SER A 151 -4.08 11.51 3.64
N GLU A 152 -3.22 11.89 4.57
CA GLU A 152 -2.35 13.06 4.50
C GLU A 152 -1.22 12.81 3.49
N ASP A 153 -0.58 11.65 3.56
CA ASP A 153 0.40 11.21 2.55
C ASP A 153 -0.19 11.28 1.15
N LEU A 154 -1.40 10.74 0.94
CA LEU A 154 -2.04 10.79 -0.38
C LEU A 154 -2.22 12.22 -0.88
N ARG A 155 -2.55 13.16 0.02
CA ARG A 155 -2.70 14.58 -0.33
C ARG A 155 -1.35 15.20 -0.66
N ASP A 156 -0.32 14.91 0.11
CA ASP A 156 1.03 15.43 -0.10
C ASP A 156 1.59 14.94 -1.44
N ILE A 157 1.43 13.64 -1.75
CA ILE A 157 1.78 13.04 -3.04
C ILE A 157 1.07 13.75 -4.20
N VAL A 158 -0.24 13.99 -4.09
CA VAL A 158 -1.00 14.61 -5.19
C VAL A 158 -0.70 16.11 -5.34
N THR A 159 -0.48 16.82 -4.24
CA THR A 159 -0.22 18.27 -4.23
C THR A 159 1.24 18.60 -4.57
N GLY A 160 2.17 17.69 -4.30
CA GLY A 160 3.57 17.77 -4.75
C GLY A 160 3.73 17.70 -6.26
N LEU A 161 2.75 17.11 -6.97
CA LEU A 161 2.78 17.01 -8.42
C LEU A 161 2.51 18.36 -9.12
N PRO A 162 3.30 18.73 -10.16
CA PRO A 162 3.20 20.04 -10.80
C PRO A 162 1.92 20.22 -11.63
N LYS A 163 1.24 21.35 -11.43
CA LYS A 163 -0.01 21.73 -12.15
C LYS A 163 -1.12 20.69 -12.00
N THR A 164 -1.24 20.15 -10.79
CA THR A 164 -2.22 19.13 -10.44
C THR A 164 -3.45 19.77 -9.82
N THR A 165 -4.61 19.14 -10.02
CA THR A 165 -5.84 19.49 -9.31
C THR A 165 -6.52 18.19 -8.89
N ILE A 166 -6.89 18.10 -7.61
CA ILE A 166 -7.66 16.97 -7.11
C ILE A 166 -9.06 17.04 -7.74
N SER A 167 -9.47 15.96 -8.39
CA SER A 167 -10.73 15.86 -9.13
C SER A 167 -11.79 15.02 -8.41
N GLY A 168 -11.43 14.36 -7.32
CA GLY A 168 -12.34 13.54 -6.53
C GLY A 168 -11.61 12.69 -5.50
N PHE A 169 -12.38 12.00 -4.66
CA PHE A 169 -11.84 11.03 -3.70
C PHE A 169 -12.82 9.90 -3.39
N THR A 170 -12.30 8.83 -2.81
CA THR A 170 -13.10 7.75 -2.22
C THR A 170 -12.72 7.60 -0.76
N ALA A 171 -13.71 7.71 0.13
CA ALA A 171 -13.60 7.34 1.54
C ALA A 171 -14.34 6.01 1.78
N LYS A 172 -13.75 5.15 2.59
CA LYS A 172 -14.33 3.86 2.96
C LYS A 172 -14.41 3.77 4.47
N TYR A 173 -15.55 3.32 4.96
CA TYR A 173 -15.82 3.18 6.38
C TYR A 173 -16.37 1.81 6.68
N HIS A 174 -16.00 1.31 7.85
CA HIS A 174 -16.63 0.17 8.47
C HIS A 174 -17.44 0.64 9.68
N SER A 175 -18.69 0.20 9.80
CA SER A 175 -19.49 0.53 10.97
C SER A 175 -19.07 -0.36 12.13
N TYR A 176 -18.69 0.23 13.26
CA TYR A 176 -18.28 -0.50 14.47
C TYR A 176 -19.29 -1.56 14.95
N HIS A 177 -20.59 -1.26 14.84
CA HIS A 177 -21.65 -2.09 15.44
C HIS A 177 -22.26 -3.11 14.48
N THR A 178 -21.90 -3.08 13.19
CA THR A 178 -22.50 -3.96 12.18
C THR A 178 -21.47 -4.32 11.12
N ASP A 179 -21.60 -5.48 10.47
CA ASP A 179 -20.72 -5.84 9.34
C ASP A 179 -20.94 -4.96 8.08
N LYS A 180 -21.62 -3.82 8.20
CA LYS A 180 -21.90 -2.89 7.11
C LYS A 180 -20.65 -2.11 6.75
N ARG A 181 -20.46 -1.93 5.45
CA ARG A 181 -19.40 -1.11 4.86
C ARG A 181 -20.05 0.03 4.09
N VAL A 182 -19.59 1.24 4.31
CA VAL A 182 -20.03 2.43 3.58
C VAL A 182 -18.88 2.92 2.71
N THR A 183 -19.17 3.29 1.48
CA THR A 183 -18.20 3.91 0.58
C THR A 183 -18.80 5.21 0.07
N ILE A 184 -18.09 6.31 0.32
CA ILE A 184 -18.45 7.64 -0.19
C ILE A 184 -17.50 7.92 -1.35
N GLN A 185 -18.08 8.19 -2.52
CA GLN A 185 -17.34 8.60 -3.70
C GLN A 185 -17.75 10.02 -4.04
N PHE A 186 -16.78 10.91 -4.09
CA PHE A 186 -17.00 12.28 -4.50
C PHE A 186 -16.25 12.55 -5.79
N HIS A 187 -16.96 13.07 -6.79
CA HIS A 187 -16.42 13.36 -8.11
C HIS A 187 -16.70 14.81 -8.49
N GLY A 188 -15.69 15.48 -9.04
CA GLY A 188 -15.75 16.91 -9.34
C GLY A 188 -15.60 17.75 -8.07
N GLY A 189 -15.61 19.08 -8.24
CA GLY A 189 -15.43 20.04 -7.15
C GLY A 189 -14.03 20.66 -7.11
N THR A 190 -13.91 21.74 -6.37
CA THR A 190 -12.63 22.38 -6.02
C THR A 190 -12.03 21.70 -4.80
N GLU A 191 -10.75 21.90 -4.55
CA GLU A 191 -10.10 21.42 -3.32
C GLU A 191 -10.85 21.86 -2.04
N SER A 192 -11.39 23.07 -2.04
CA SER A 192 -12.22 23.57 -0.93
C SER A 192 -13.53 22.78 -0.75
N ASP A 193 -14.14 22.31 -1.84
CA ASP A 193 -15.34 21.48 -1.78
C ASP A 193 -15.00 20.10 -1.20
N LEU A 194 -13.86 19.52 -1.60
CA LEU A 194 -13.39 18.25 -1.06
C LEU A 194 -13.12 18.36 0.43
N GLN A 195 -12.36 19.37 0.87
CA GLN A 195 -12.06 19.63 2.27
C GLN A 195 -13.34 19.76 3.12
N LYS A 196 -14.36 20.48 2.63
CA LYS A 196 -15.64 20.59 3.33
C LYS A 196 -16.35 19.24 3.46
N VAL A 197 -16.33 18.39 2.43
CA VAL A 197 -16.93 17.06 2.51
C VAL A 197 -16.18 16.20 3.53
N GLU A 198 -14.85 16.28 3.56
CA GLU A 198 -14.07 15.58 4.58
C GLU A 198 -14.42 16.04 5.99
N GLU A 199 -14.49 17.35 6.22
CA GLU A 199 -14.86 17.92 7.53
C GLU A 199 -16.30 17.58 7.95
N VAL A 200 -17.26 17.69 7.04
CA VAL A 200 -18.68 17.49 7.36
C VAL A 200 -19.03 16.02 7.59
N PHE A 201 -18.37 15.11 6.86
CA PHE A 201 -18.66 13.68 6.92
C PHE A 201 -17.57 12.86 7.66
N GLY A 202 -16.52 13.50 8.18
CA GLY A 202 -15.34 12.80 8.70
C GLY A 202 -14.68 11.91 7.63
N ALA A 203 -14.68 12.35 6.36
CA ALA A 203 -14.41 11.51 5.19
C ALA A 203 -12.98 11.51 4.71
N ARG A 204 -12.12 10.81 5.46
CA ARG A 204 -10.71 10.67 5.10
C ARG A 204 -10.51 9.83 3.81
N PRO A 205 -9.79 10.37 2.80
CA PRO A 205 -9.55 9.68 1.54
C PRO A 205 -8.75 8.38 1.71
N THR A 206 -9.31 7.29 1.21
CA THR A 206 -8.56 6.04 0.96
C THR A 206 -8.01 5.97 -0.45
N ARG A 207 -8.49 6.87 -1.33
CA ARG A 207 -8.05 7.05 -2.72
C ARG A 207 -8.34 8.49 -3.15
N LEU A 208 -7.39 9.11 -3.83
CA LEU A 208 -7.53 10.43 -4.45
C LEU A 208 -7.47 10.31 -5.98
N GLU A 209 -8.37 11.00 -6.66
CA GLU A 209 -8.35 11.16 -8.12
C GLU A 209 -7.85 12.57 -8.46
N PHE A 210 -7.01 12.71 -9.47
CA PHE A 210 -6.43 13.98 -9.86
C PHE A 210 -6.22 14.11 -11.36
N ASP A 211 -6.12 15.36 -11.80
CA ASP A 211 -5.79 15.75 -13.16
C ASP A 211 -4.51 16.59 -13.18
N GLN A 212 -3.64 16.37 -14.16
CA GLN A 212 -2.53 17.29 -14.45
C GLN A 212 -2.69 17.99 -15.79
N ALA A 213 -2.38 19.28 -15.83
CA ALA A 213 -2.43 20.08 -17.04
C ALA A 213 -1.02 20.42 -17.58
N ASN A 214 -0.84 20.32 -18.90
CA ASN A 214 0.32 20.91 -19.58
C ASN A 214 0.05 22.31 -20.16
N SER A 215 -1.22 22.77 -20.14
CA SER A 215 -1.81 24.01 -20.70
C SER A 215 -2.47 23.82 -22.08
N PRO A 216 -3.71 24.32 -22.34
CA PRO A 216 -4.82 24.58 -21.42
C PRO A 216 -5.63 23.30 -21.13
N THR A 217 -5.16 22.15 -21.58
CA THR A 217 -5.89 20.88 -21.57
C THR A 217 -5.31 19.90 -20.55
N LYS A 218 -6.19 19.10 -19.95
CA LYS A 218 -5.82 18.01 -19.03
C LYS A 218 -5.02 16.97 -19.82
N ALA A 219 -3.75 16.81 -19.45
CA ALA A 219 -2.81 15.88 -20.06
C ALA A 219 -2.87 14.50 -19.40
N ILE A 220 -3.05 14.47 -18.08
CA ILE A 220 -3.09 13.23 -17.29
C ILE A 220 -4.35 13.22 -16.45
N HIS A 221 -4.99 12.05 -16.35
CA HIS A 221 -6.02 11.76 -15.35
C HIS A 221 -5.65 10.45 -14.64
N SER A 222 -5.57 10.48 -13.32
CA SER A 222 -4.99 9.40 -12.53
C SER A 222 -5.59 9.32 -11.13
N SER A 223 -5.22 8.27 -10.39
CA SER A 223 -5.54 8.17 -8.97
C SER A 223 -4.45 7.43 -8.18
N VAL A 224 -4.25 7.84 -6.94
CA VAL A 224 -3.44 7.14 -5.93
C VAL A 224 -4.35 6.59 -4.84
N ASP A 225 -3.99 5.45 -4.26
CA ASP A 225 -4.65 4.91 -3.08
C ASP A 225 -3.66 4.61 -1.95
N ARG A 226 -4.20 4.42 -0.76
CA ARG A 226 -3.43 4.21 0.46
C ARG A 226 -2.65 2.90 0.54
N GLN A 227 -2.90 1.95 -0.35
CA GLN A 227 -2.28 0.61 -0.33
C GLN A 227 -1.15 0.49 -1.35
N GLY A 228 -0.41 1.58 -1.57
CA GLY A 228 0.66 1.64 -2.56
C GLY A 228 0.17 1.39 -3.99
N TYR A 229 -1.11 1.63 -4.30
CA TYR A 229 -1.66 1.43 -5.64
C TYR A 229 -1.94 2.75 -6.37
N PHE A 230 -1.29 2.87 -7.51
CA PHE A 230 -1.44 3.98 -8.44
C PHE A 230 -2.11 3.50 -9.73
N LYS A 231 -2.97 4.35 -10.28
CA LYS A 231 -3.65 4.10 -11.54
C LYS A 231 -3.53 5.30 -12.46
N LEU A 232 -2.86 5.09 -13.57
CA LEU A 232 -2.78 6.03 -14.69
C LEU A 232 -3.93 5.71 -15.65
N THR A 233 -5.05 6.39 -15.42
CA THR A 233 -6.30 6.15 -16.16
C THR A 233 -6.20 6.66 -17.59
N ARG A 234 -5.54 7.80 -17.78
CA ARG A 234 -5.39 8.43 -19.09
C ARG A 234 -4.12 9.25 -19.17
N VAL A 235 -3.36 9.03 -20.24
CA VAL A 235 -2.35 9.96 -20.73
C VAL A 235 -2.79 10.43 -22.10
N ARG A 236 -2.81 11.74 -22.32
CA ARG A 236 -3.09 12.32 -23.64
C ARG A 236 -1.90 12.08 -24.55
N ARG A 237 -2.13 11.61 -25.78
CA ARG A 237 -1.07 11.47 -26.79
C ARG A 237 -0.28 12.77 -26.95
N GLY A 238 1.04 12.65 -27.01
CA GLY A 238 1.99 13.77 -26.97
C GLY A 238 2.33 14.27 -25.56
N SER A 239 1.84 13.59 -24.51
CA SER A 239 2.19 13.86 -23.09
C SER A 239 2.77 12.62 -22.40
N GLU A 240 3.32 11.67 -23.15
CA GLU A 240 3.88 10.41 -22.67
C GLU A 240 5.03 10.66 -21.68
N GLN A 241 5.96 11.56 -22.01
CA GLN A 241 7.05 11.94 -21.12
C GLN A 241 6.55 12.50 -19.78
N LYS A 242 5.50 13.31 -19.80
CA LYS A 242 4.84 13.81 -18.58
C LYS A 242 4.27 12.65 -17.76
N GLY A 243 3.75 11.61 -18.42
CA GLY A 243 3.31 10.37 -17.78
C GLY A 243 4.46 9.64 -17.09
N VAL A 244 5.64 9.56 -17.74
CA VAL A 244 6.85 8.94 -17.18
C VAL A 244 7.30 9.71 -15.93
N GLU A 245 7.42 11.03 -16.04
CA GLU A 245 7.80 11.92 -14.94
C GLU A 245 6.82 11.81 -13.75
N THR A 246 5.51 11.79 -14.04
CA THR A 246 4.48 11.64 -13.00
C THR A 246 4.60 10.30 -12.27
N LEU A 247 4.85 9.23 -13.02
CA LEU A 247 5.02 7.91 -12.45
C LEU A 247 6.26 7.85 -11.54
N GLN A 248 7.39 8.40 -12.00
CA GLN A 248 8.64 8.43 -11.23
C GLN A 248 8.49 9.26 -9.95
N GLN A 249 7.81 10.41 -10.02
CA GLN A 249 7.54 11.23 -8.82
C GLN A 249 6.67 10.47 -7.82
N ILE A 250 5.57 9.86 -8.26
CA ILE A 250 4.69 9.09 -7.36
C ILE A 250 5.42 7.91 -6.73
N PHE A 251 6.31 7.24 -7.47
CA PHE A 251 7.16 6.20 -6.91
C PHE A 251 8.06 6.72 -5.81
N HIS A 252 8.73 7.85 -6.06
CA HIS A 252 9.59 8.47 -5.07
C HIS A 252 8.81 8.84 -3.81
N ASP A 253 7.68 9.55 -3.97
CA ASP A 253 6.88 10.03 -2.85
C ASP A 253 6.28 8.86 -2.04
N TYR A 254 5.79 7.81 -2.70
CA TYR A 254 5.33 6.59 -2.00
C TYR A 254 6.42 5.96 -1.12
N GLU A 255 7.64 5.86 -1.63
CA GLU A 255 8.76 5.30 -0.88
C GLU A 255 9.21 6.22 0.27
N GLU A 256 9.22 7.54 0.04
CA GLU A 256 9.61 8.50 1.08
C GLU A 256 8.61 8.52 2.23
N HIS A 257 7.31 8.65 1.95
CA HIS A 257 6.27 8.66 2.98
C HIS A 257 6.19 7.32 3.75
N ASP A 258 6.41 6.19 3.08
CA ASP A 258 6.45 4.89 3.75
C ASP A 258 7.65 4.79 4.72
N ARG A 259 8.85 5.20 4.31
CA ARG A 259 10.02 5.23 5.20
C ARG A 259 9.82 6.20 6.37
N GLU A 260 9.32 7.39 6.08
CA GLU A 260 9.06 8.41 7.09
C GLU A 260 8.12 7.87 8.18
N HIS A 261 7.08 7.11 7.81
CA HIS A 261 6.10 6.63 8.76
C HIS A 261 6.38 5.27 9.40
N PHE A 262 7.02 4.32 8.71
CA PHE A 262 7.10 2.94 9.18
C PHE A 262 8.52 2.38 9.33
N GLU A 263 9.55 3.06 8.83
CA GLU A 263 10.93 2.59 8.99
C GLU A 263 11.31 2.53 10.48
N VAL A 264 11.70 1.34 10.93
CA VAL A 264 12.19 1.10 12.29
C VAL A 264 13.66 1.46 12.36
N GLU A 265 13.94 2.75 12.50
CA GLU A 265 15.31 3.29 12.55
C GLU A 265 16.10 2.77 13.76
N PHE A 266 15.46 2.65 14.93
CA PHE A 266 16.11 2.22 16.16
C PHE A 266 15.27 1.19 16.92
N THR A 267 15.66 -0.07 16.84
CA THR A 267 15.15 -1.11 17.74
C THR A 267 15.73 -0.95 19.15
N PRO A 268 14.94 -1.10 20.22
CA PRO A 268 15.47 -1.01 21.58
C PRO A 268 16.50 -2.09 21.87
N ARG A 269 17.67 -1.69 22.37
CA ARG A 269 18.76 -2.59 22.75
C ARG A 269 19.04 -2.51 24.24
N ARG A 270 18.98 -3.66 24.90
CA ARG A 270 19.32 -3.78 26.32
C ARG A 270 20.83 -3.82 26.50
N ILE A 271 21.39 -2.80 27.14
CA ILE A 271 22.82 -2.74 27.47
C ILE A 271 22.99 -3.09 28.95
N PRO A 272 23.68 -4.19 29.28
CA PRO A 272 23.91 -4.57 30.66
C PRO A 272 24.88 -3.59 31.35
N LEU A 273 24.55 -3.21 32.59
CA LEU A 273 25.40 -2.39 33.46
C LEU A 273 25.85 -3.22 34.67
N LYS A 274 26.85 -2.72 35.42
CA LYS A 274 27.33 -3.37 36.65
C LYS A 274 26.21 -3.54 37.70
N SER A 275 25.20 -2.68 37.67
CA SER A 275 23.94 -2.80 38.41
C SER A 275 22.78 -2.45 37.48
N GLY A 276 22.06 -3.46 36.99
CA GLY A 276 20.90 -3.28 36.12
C GLY A 276 21.24 -3.25 34.63
N PHE A 277 20.44 -2.52 33.85
CA PHE A 277 20.59 -2.34 32.42
C PHE A 277 20.05 -0.97 32.01
N THR A 278 20.49 -0.47 30.86
CA THR A 278 19.91 0.70 30.16
C THR A 278 19.33 0.22 28.84
N ILE A 279 18.37 0.95 28.30
CA ILE A 279 17.82 0.72 26.96
C ILE A 279 18.36 1.81 26.04
N GLU A 280 18.94 1.42 24.91
CA GLU A 280 19.43 2.33 23.87
C GLU A 280 18.58 2.18 22.62
N GLY A 281 18.09 3.31 22.09
CA GLY A 281 17.26 3.33 20.89
C GLY A 281 15.79 3.01 21.14
N PHE A 282 14.89 3.70 20.46
CA PHE A 282 13.49 3.29 20.32
C PHE A 282 12.86 3.90 19.07
N THR A 283 11.85 3.21 18.55
CA THR A 283 10.92 3.71 17.53
C THR A 283 9.50 3.48 18.05
N THR A 284 8.67 4.52 17.96
CA THR A 284 7.26 4.52 18.36
C THR A 284 6.39 5.10 17.27
N LEU A 285 5.22 4.51 17.06
CA LEU A 285 4.15 5.06 16.22
C LEU A 285 2.99 5.49 17.11
N GLN A 286 2.53 6.72 16.96
CA GLN A 286 1.35 7.22 17.64
C GLN A 286 0.20 7.32 16.65
N LEU A 287 -0.90 6.62 16.96
CA LEU A 287 -2.17 6.74 16.27
C LEU A 287 -3.01 7.76 17.03
N ILE A 288 -3.15 8.96 16.45
CA ILE A 288 -3.80 10.11 17.09
C ILE A 288 -5.27 10.16 16.65
N GLU A 289 -6.21 10.11 17.60
CA GLU A 289 -7.64 10.23 17.29
C GLU A 289 -7.99 11.69 16.96
N LYS A 290 -8.10 12.03 15.67
CA LYS A 290 -8.36 13.41 15.23
C LYS A 290 -9.80 13.88 15.41
N GLU A 291 -10.74 12.94 15.52
CA GLU A 291 -12.18 13.20 15.65
C GLU A 291 -12.74 12.22 16.68
N GLU A 292 -13.35 12.72 17.76
CA GLU A 292 -14.04 11.86 18.73
C GLU A 292 -15.11 11.07 18.01
N ASP A 293 -14.97 9.74 17.98
CA ASP A 293 -16.11 8.93 17.61
C ASP A 293 -17.17 8.98 18.72
N GLY A 294 -18.44 9.08 18.33
CA GLY A 294 -19.57 9.14 19.25
C GLY A 294 -19.86 7.80 19.96
N ASP A 295 -18.85 6.96 20.18
CA ASP A 295 -18.94 5.68 20.86
C ASP A 295 -18.67 5.84 22.36
N ASP A 296 -19.39 5.07 23.17
CA ASP A 296 -19.24 5.07 24.63
C ASP A 296 -18.07 4.18 25.09
N LYS A 297 -17.53 3.33 24.19
CA LYS A 297 -16.38 2.47 24.51
C LYS A 297 -15.07 3.24 24.53
N THR A 298 -14.25 2.98 25.53
CA THR A 298 -12.87 3.48 25.59
C THR A 298 -12.00 2.85 24.49
N PRO A 299 -10.95 3.53 23.98
CA PRO A 299 -10.02 2.94 23.02
C PRO A 299 -9.40 1.62 23.48
N SER A 300 -9.22 1.45 24.79
CA SER A 300 -8.78 0.20 25.42
C SER A 300 -9.74 -0.97 25.19
N GLU A 301 -11.04 -0.73 25.33
CA GLU A 301 -12.07 -1.74 25.11
C GLU A 301 -12.18 -2.11 23.63
N LYS A 302 -12.05 -1.12 22.73
CA LYS A 302 -12.04 -1.36 21.28
C LYS A 302 -10.83 -2.19 20.86
N LEU A 303 -9.64 -1.83 21.33
CA LEU A 303 -8.39 -2.54 21.03
C LEU A 303 -8.45 -3.99 21.44
N LYS A 304 -8.90 -4.22 22.66
CA LYS A 304 -9.05 -5.57 23.18
C LYS A 304 -10.08 -6.37 22.37
N GLY A 305 -11.30 -5.86 22.26
CA GLY A 305 -12.42 -6.63 21.70
C GLY A 305 -12.34 -6.82 20.18
N GLU A 306 -11.94 -5.80 19.43
CA GLU A 306 -12.10 -5.74 17.98
C GLU A 306 -10.82 -6.10 17.20
N ILE A 307 -9.66 -5.95 17.84
CA ILE A 307 -8.36 -6.27 17.23
C ILE A 307 -7.74 -7.48 17.91
N LEU A 308 -7.36 -7.36 19.18
CA LEU A 308 -6.55 -8.37 19.87
C LEU A 308 -7.31 -9.70 20.00
N GLU A 309 -8.58 -9.68 20.40
CA GLU A 309 -9.40 -10.89 20.60
C GLU A 309 -10.08 -11.36 19.30
N ARG A 310 -10.70 -10.44 18.54
CA ARG A 310 -11.51 -10.80 17.37
C ARG A 310 -10.68 -11.31 16.19
N LYS A 311 -9.50 -10.73 15.93
CA LYS A 311 -8.68 -11.12 14.78
C LYS A 311 -7.98 -12.46 14.97
N ARG A 312 -7.83 -12.94 16.22
CA ARG A 312 -7.11 -14.18 16.59
C ARG A 312 -5.65 -14.26 16.09
N ARG A 313 -5.12 -13.22 15.45
CA ARG A 313 -3.74 -13.05 14.99
C ARG A 313 -2.78 -12.76 16.13
N TYR A 314 -3.26 -12.10 17.18
CA TYR A 314 -2.43 -11.63 18.29
C TYR A 314 -2.60 -12.50 19.52
N ASP A 315 -1.48 -12.81 20.18
CA ASP A 315 -1.47 -13.19 21.58
C ASP A 315 -1.02 -11.96 22.39
N TYR A 316 -1.58 -11.72 23.57
CA TYR A 316 -1.23 -10.54 24.34
C TYR A 316 -1.31 -10.76 25.85
N THR A 317 -0.54 -9.95 26.58
CA THR A 317 -0.59 -9.88 28.04
C THR A 317 -0.78 -8.43 28.48
N VAL A 318 -1.48 -8.24 29.61
CA VAL A 318 -1.74 -6.93 30.20
C VAL A 318 -0.92 -6.83 31.48
N TRP A 319 0.11 -5.99 31.45
CA TRP A 319 0.92 -5.61 32.61
C TRP A 319 0.27 -4.50 33.46
N GLU A 320 -0.28 -3.46 32.83
CA GLU A 320 -1.04 -2.38 33.47
C GLU A 320 -2.27 -2.03 32.61
N PRO A 321 -3.36 -1.49 33.20
CA PRO A 321 -4.52 -1.06 32.42
C PRO A 321 -4.11 -0.10 31.30
N GLY A 322 -4.57 -0.37 30.07
CA GLY A 322 -4.23 0.44 28.90
C GLY A 322 -2.87 0.13 28.29
N ASN A 323 -2.08 -0.79 28.85
CA ASN A 323 -0.81 -1.17 28.26
C ASN A 323 -0.76 -2.69 27.97
N TYR A 324 -0.25 -3.05 26.80
CA TYR A 324 -0.32 -4.42 26.25
C TYR A 324 1.03 -4.83 25.69
N LEU A 325 1.53 -5.99 26.09
CA LEU A 325 2.61 -6.66 25.35
C LEU A 325 1.96 -7.64 24.39
N VAL A 326 2.17 -7.41 23.09
CA VAL A 326 1.51 -8.12 21.99
C VAL A 326 2.53 -8.95 21.22
N PHE A 327 2.11 -10.12 20.79
CA PHE A 327 2.84 -11.00 19.91
C PHE A 327 2.02 -11.28 18.65
N ASP A 328 2.53 -10.86 17.50
CA ASP A 328 1.95 -11.12 16.20
C ASP A 328 2.32 -12.53 15.73
N LYS A 329 1.34 -13.44 15.69
CA LYS A 329 1.57 -14.82 15.26
C LYS A 329 1.79 -14.95 13.75
N GLU A 330 1.38 -13.95 12.96
CA GLU A 330 1.56 -13.98 11.51
C GLU A 330 3.01 -13.69 11.13
N HIS A 331 3.62 -12.70 11.79
CA HIS A 331 5.02 -12.32 11.55
C HIS A 331 6.01 -12.93 12.55
N ASN A 332 5.52 -13.55 13.63
CA ASN A 332 6.33 -14.08 14.73
C ASN A 332 7.15 -12.97 15.43
N GLU A 333 6.55 -11.77 15.57
CA GLU A 333 7.20 -10.57 16.09
C GLU A 333 6.45 -10.00 17.32
N PRO A 334 7.17 -9.56 18.37
CA PRO A 334 6.57 -8.85 19.50
C PRO A 334 6.47 -7.35 19.23
N PHE A 335 5.51 -6.67 19.85
CA PHE A 335 5.47 -5.21 19.99
C PHE A 335 4.70 -4.84 21.27
N GLU A 336 4.70 -3.57 21.64
CA GLU A 336 4.00 -3.11 22.84
C GLU A 336 3.06 -1.96 22.49
N ILE A 337 1.92 -1.88 23.16
CA ILE A 337 0.92 -0.84 22.95
C ILE A 337 0.66 -0.15 24.28
N GLY A 338 0.77 1.17 24.30
CA GLY A 338 0.28 2.04 25.36
C GLY A 338 -0.95 2.82 24.89
N ILE A 339 -1.83 3.16 25.82
CA ILE A 339 -2.98 4.03 25.56
C ILE A 339 -2.78 5.29 26.39
N GLU A 340 -2.59 6.41 25.70
CA GLU A 340 -2.44 7.73 26.29
C GLU A 340 -3.68 8.55 25.94
N ASP A 341 -4.58 8.74 26.91
CA ASP A 341 -5.92 9.28 26.71
C ASP A 341 -6.74 8.52 25.67
N ARG A 342 -6.79 9.03 24.43
CA ARG A 342 -7.47 8.39 23.30
C ARG A 342 -6.53 7.88 22.20
N ASP A 343 -5.24 8.17 22.34
CA ASP A 343 -4.23 7.80 21.36
C ASP A 343 -3.68 6.41 21.66
N LEU A 344 -3.31 5.69 20.59
CA LEU A 344 -2.62 4.41 20.71
C LEU A 344 -1.15 4.63 20.36
N VAL A 345 -0.27 4.34 21.31
CA VAL A 345 1.18 4.42 21.11
C VAL A 345 1.72 2.99 20.93
N VAL A 346 2.30 2.70 19.78
CA VAL A 346 2.87 1.40 19.43
C VAL A 346 4.38 1.48 19.52
N TYR A 347 4.97 0.69 20.41
CA TYR A 347 6.41 0.66 20.66
C TYR A 347 7.04 -0.56 19.97
N ALA A 348 8.04 -0.30 19.14
CA ALA A 348 8.88 -1.35 18.58
C ALA A 348 9.68 -2.05 19.70
N LYS A 349 9.86 -3.35 19.56
CA LYS A 349 10.68 -4.24 20.39
C LYS A 349 11.88 -4.72 19.55
N PRO A 350 12.86 -5.42 20.13
CA PRO A 350 14.12 -5.74 19.43
C PRO A 350 13.96 -6.53 18.13
N ALA A 351 12.85 -7.27 17.97
CA ALA A 351 12.56 -8.08 16.79
C ALA A 351 11.43 -7.52 15.92
N THR A 352 10.90 -6.33 16.24
CA THR A 352 9.82 -5.71 15.48
C THR A 352 10.35 -5.08 14.20
N THR A 353 9.67 -5.33 13.09
CA THR A 353 9.94 -4.76 11.78
C THR A 353 8.85 -3.77 11.36
N SER A 354 9.13 -3.02 10.28
CA SER A 354 8.17 -2.11 9.64
C SER A 354 6.85 -2.80 9.26
N VAL A 355 6.89 -4.09 8.89
CA VAL A 355 5.70 -4.86 8.48
C VAL A 355 4.72 -4.96 9.64
N THR A 356 5.16 -5.47 10.79
CA THR A 356 4.27 -5.67 11.93
C THR A 356 3.65 -4.36 12.41
N LEU A 357 4.42 -3.27 12.40
CA LEU A 357 3.90 -1.95 12.75
C LEU A 357 2.88 -1.44 11.71
N ARG A 358 3.23 -1.51 10.42
CA ARG A 358 2.38 -1.07 9.31
C ARG A 358 1.06 -1.83 9.26
N ASP A 359 1.13 -3.15 9.33
CA ASP A 359 -0.04 -4.03 9.34
C ASP A 359 -0.96 -3.75 10.52
N PHE A 360 -0.37 -3.58 11.70
CA PHE A 360 -1.13 -3.27 12.90
C PHE A 360 -1.84 -1.91 12.76
N CYS A 361 -1.14 -0.87 12.33
CA CYS A 361 -1.72 0.45 12.09
C CYS A 361 -2.83 0.40 11.01
N ASN A 362 -2.62 -0.33 9.92
CA ASN A 362 -3.63 -0.50 8.88
C ASN A 362 -4.88 -1.23 9.42
N LEU A 363 -4.70 -2.25 10.27
CA LEU A 363 -5.82 -2.92 10.95
C LEU A 363 -6.61 -1.96 11.86
N ILE A 364 -5.93 -1.11 12.64
CA ILE A 364 -6.61 -0.08 13.42
C ILE A 364 -7.40 0.86 12.50
N LEU A 365 -6.79 1.34 11.42
CA LEU A 365 -7.43 2.29 10.49
C LEU A 365 -8.57 1.67 9.67
N GLU A 366 -8.60 0.35 9.50
CA GLU A 366 -9.70 -0.38 8.85
C GLU A 366 -10.86 -0.69 9.78
N GLU A 367 -10.56 -1.06 11.03
CA GLU A 367 -11.56 -1.59 11.97
C GLU A 367 -12.07 -0.54 12.97
N PHE A 368 -11.22 0.42 13.36
CA PHE A 368 -11.64 1.52 14.23
C PHE A 368 -12.16 2.66 13.38
N ASN A 369 -11.30 3.61 13.03
CA ASN A 369 -11.67 4.79 12.30
C ASN A 369 -10.57 5.14 11.29
N SER A 370 -10.96 5.48 10.07
CA SER A 370 -10.05 6.06 9.09
C SER A 370 -9.57 7.47 9.48
N THR A 371 -10.09 8.07 10.56
CA THR A 371 -9.72 9.42 11.04
C THR A 371 -8.47 9.47 11.89
N TYR A 372 -7.92 8.33 12.32
CA TYR A 372 -6.64 8.35 13.04
C TYR A 372 -5.52 8.90 12.14
N GLY A 373 -4.72 9.82 12.69
CA GLY A 373 -3.43 10.19 12.11
C GLY A 373 -2.33 9.22 12.56
N VAL A 374 -1.22 9.16 11.84
CA VAL A 374 -0.04 8.37 12.22
C VAL A 374 1.14 9.33 12.37
N GLU A 375 1.82 9.30 13.51
CA GLU A 375 3.07 10.04 13.73
C GLU A 375 4.17 9.08 14.20
N LYS A 376 5.38 9.19 13.62
CA LYS A 376 6.56 8.39 14.02
C LYS A 376 7.50 9.22 14.89
N THR A 377 7.97 8.62 15.98
CA THR A 377 9.11 9.15 16.76
C THR A 377 10.19 8.08 16.86
N SER A 378 11.42 8.44 16.47
CA SER A 378 12.61 7.59 16.56
C SER A 378 13.72 8.32 17.28
N ASN A 379 14.36 7.70 18.27
CA ASN A 379 15.44 8.34 19.01
C ASN A 379 16.50 7.34 19.50
N LEU A 380 17.77 7.76 19.49
CA LEU A 380 18.93 6.98 19.94
C LEU A 380 19.21 7.14 21.45
N LEU A 381 18.42 7.93 22.18
CA LEU A 381 18.65 8.24 23.59
C LEU A 381 18.91 6.98 24.43
N ARG A 382 19.87 7.12 25.36
CA ARG A 382 20.12 6.14 26.44
C ARG A 382 19.19 6.46 27.60
N ALA A 383 18.23 5.58 27.87
CA ALA A 383 17.32 5.67 29.01
C ALA A 383 17.79 4.79 30.17
#